data_AF-A0A5S3VTZ7-F1
#
_entry.id   AF-A0A5S3VTZ7-F1
#
_cell.length_a   1.000
_cell.length_b   1.000
_cell.length_c   1.000
_cell.angle_alpha   90.00
_cell.angle_beta   90.00
_cell.angle_gamma   90.00
#
_symmetry.space_group_name_H-M   'P 1'
#
loop_
_entity.id
_entity.type
_entity.pdbx_description
1 polymer ?
#
loop_
_entity_poly.entity_id
_entity_poly.type
_entity_poly.pdbx_seq_one_letter_code
_entity_poly.pdbx_strand_id
1 'polypeptide(L)'
;MNKSELISVCISDNRVCPMPPQWVKFEELLSEMGNGKPPQSLILGYWFDTSDEEKRKCVQQQIDWAYERGLLDFAIEYLTQLKPNQWHTGYRK
;
A
#
# COMPACT_ATOMS: atom_id res chain seq x y z
N MET A 1 10.36 0.33 -13.31
CA MET A 1 10.51 0.79 -11.92
C MET A 1 10.77 -0.42 -11.04
N ASN A 2 11.69 -0.35 -10.09
CA ASN A 2 12.00 -1.45 -9.17
C ASN A 2 11.27 -1.28 -7.82
N LYS A 3 11.38 -2.28 -6.94
CA LYS A 3 10.73 -2.28 -5.63
C LYS A 3 11.07 -1.06 -4.77
N SER A 4 12.36 -0.70 -4.69
CA SER A 4 12.85 0.41 -3.87
C SER A 4 12.35 1.77 -4.40
N GLU A 5 12.30 1.91 -5.73
CA GLU A 5 11.72 3.08 -6.38
C GLU A 5 10.21 3.20 -6.10
N LEU A 6 9.46 2.09 -6.16
CA LEU A 6 8.04 2.09 -5.82
C LEU A 6 7.80 2.50 -4.36
N ILE A 7 8.59 1.95 -3.43
CA ILE A 7 8.53 2.35 -2.02
C ILE A 7 8.80 3.85 -1.87
N SER A 8 9.76 4.40 -2.62
CA SER A 8 10.08 5.83 -2.62
C SER A 8 8.90 6.68 -3.11
N VAL A 9 8.17 6.23 -4.12
CA VAL A 9 6.93 6.88 -4.60
C VAL A 9 5.82 6.81 -3.54
N CYS A 10 5.71 5.69 -2.82
CA CYS A 10 4.69 5.50 -1.79
C CYS A 10 4.94 6.33 -0.53
N ILE A 11 6.15 6.88 -0.34
CA ILE A 11 6.50 7.77 0.77
C ILE A 11 6.68 9.24 0.34
N SER A 12 6.68 9.54 -0.96
CA SER A 12 6.79 10.91 -1.45
C SER A 12 5.56 11.73 -1.08
N ASP A 13 5.67 13.06 -1.09
CA ASP A 13 4.54 13.97 -0.80
C ASP A 13 3.86 13.75 0.58
N ASN A 14 4.62 13.23 1.56
CA ASN A 14 4.13 12.79 2.87
C ASN A 14 3.11 11.63 2.80
N ARG A 15 3.06 10.86 1.71
CA ARG A 15 2.22 9.67 1.61
C ARG A 15 2.62 8.65 2.67
N VAL A 16 1.60 8.02 3.25
CA VAL A 16 1.74 6.99 4.28
C VAL A 16 1.22 5.67 3.75
N CYS A 17 -0.02 5.66 3.26
CA CYS A 17 -0.67 4.49 2.68
C CYS A 17 -1.84 4.93 1.77
N PRO A 18 -2.37 4.05 0.92
CA PRO A 18 -3.63 4.31 0.22
C PRO A 18 -4.77 4.52 1.22
N MET A 19 -5.76 5.35 0.85
CA MET A 19 -7.00 5.50 1.61
C MET A 19 -7.73 4.15 1.71
N PRO A 20 -8.49 3.89 2.80
CA PRO A 20 -9.07 2.58 3.08
C PRO A 20 -9.81 1.91 1.89
N PRO A 21 -10.64 2.62 1.10
CA PRO A 21 -11.32 2.00 -0.05
C PRO A 21 -10.36 1.50 -1.13
N GLN A 22 -9.26 2.23 -1.36
CA GLN A 22 -8.25 1.83 -2.35
C GLN A 22 -7.31 0.77 -1.80
N TRP A 23 -7.10 0.78 -0.48
CA TRP A 23 -6.22 -0.17 0.17
C TRP A 23 -6.83 -1.57 0.22
N VAL A 24 -8.12 -1.69 0.56
CA VAL A 24 -8.87 -2.96 0.46
C VAL A 24 -8.81 -3.51 -0.95
N LYS A 25 -9.12 -2.68 -1.93
CA LYS A 25 -9.13 -3.11 -3.33
C LYS A 25 -7.74 -3.58 -3.78
N PHE A 26 -6.68 -2.94 -3.30
CA PHE A 26 -5.31 -3.40 -3.55
C PHE A 26 -5.04 -4.78 -2.94
N GLU A 27 -5.43 -4.97 -1.67
CA GLU A 27 -5.32 -6.25 -0.95
C GLU A 27 -6.08 -7.38 -1.68
N GLU A 28 -7.33 -7.14 -2.07
CA GLU A 28 -8.17 -8.09 -2.79
C GLU A 28 -7.54 -8.52 -4.12
N LEU A 29 -7.09 -7.55 -4.92
CA LEU A 29 -6.45 -7.82 -6.20
C LEU A 29 -5.13 -8.58 -6.06
N LEU A 30 -4.32 -8.25 -5.05
CA LEU A 30 -3.11 -9.01 -4.73
C LEU A 30 -3.45 -10.44 -4.32
N SER A 31 -4.48 -10.63 -3.51
CA SER A 31 -4.94 -11.95 -3.05
C SER A 31 -5.40 -12.82 -4.22
N GLU A 32 -6.21 -12.26 -5.12
CA GLU A 32 -6.72 -12.94 -6.32
C GLU A 32 -5.58 -13.34 -7.28
N MET A 33 -4.64 -12.44 -7.56
CA MET A 33 -3.56 -12.72 -8.51
C MET A 33 -2.45 -13.60 -7.94
N GLY A 34 -2.15 -13.45 -6.64
CA GLY A 34 -1.02 -14.12 -6.01
C GLY A 34 -1.35 -15.46 -5.35
N ASN A 35 -2.60 -15.92 -5.48
CA ASN A 35 -3.12 -17.16 -4.91
C ASN A 35 -2.71 -17.35 -3.44
N GLY A 36 -3.03 -16.36 -2.61
CA GLY A 36 -2.65 -16.34 -1.20
C GLY A 36 -3.18 -15.10 -0.51
N LYS A 37 -2.86 -14.93 0.77
CA LYS A 37 -3.30 -13.76 1.54
C LYS A 37 -2.14 -12.79 1.70
N PRO A 38 -2.19 -11.59 1.11
CA PRO A 38 -1.25 -10.52 1.42
C PRO A 38 -1.45 -10.04 2.87
N PRO A 39 -0.52 -9.25 3.42
CA PRO A 39 -0.74 -8.56 4.68
C PRO A 39 -2.06 -7.79 4.66
N GLN A 40 -2.89 -8.00 5.68
CA GLN A 40 -4.21 -7.38 5.76
C GLN A 40 -4.07 -5.87 5.90
N SER A 41 -4.83 -5.12 5.11
CA SER A 41 -4.84 -3.67 5.19
C SER A 41 -5.34 -3.22 6.56
N LEU A 42 -4.66 -2.23 7.17
CA LEU A 42 -4.96 -1.70 8.50
C LEU A 42 -6.14 -0.72 8.45
N ILE A 43 -7.30 -1.21 8.04
CA ILE A 43 -8.54 -0.47 7.84
C ILE A 43 -9.53 -0.71 8.99
N LEU A 44 -10.69 -0.01 8.95
CA LEU A 44 -11.76 -0.11 9.95
C LEU A 44 -11.24 0.25 11.36
N GLY A 45 -11.41 -0.59 12.38
CA GLY A 45 -10.93 -0.31 13.74
C GLY A 45 -9.42 -0.07 13.78
N TYR A 46 -8.64 -0.87 13.05
CA TYR A 46 -7.20 -0.74 12.98
C TYR A 46 -6.73 0.58 12.36
N TRP A 47 -7.57 1.23 11.55
CA TRP A 47 -7.22 2.53 10.96
C TRP A 47 -6.97 3.60 12.02
N PHE A 48 -7.78 3.59 13.08
CA PHE A 48 -7.70 4.56 14.17
C PHE A 48 -6.71 4.13 15.26
N ASP A 49 -6.46 2.83 15.42
CA ASP A 49 -5.60 2.28 16.46
C ASP A 49 -4.12 2.20 16.08
N THR A 50 -3.78 2.38 14.79
CA THR A 50 -2.40 2.28 14.28
C THR A 50 -1.81 3.64 13.94
N SER A 51 -0.51 3.78 14.15
CA SER A 51 0.27 4.96 13.74
C SER A 51 0.50 5.01 12.22
N ASP A 52 0.88 6.19 11.72
CA ASP A 52 1.28 6.34 10.32
C ASP A 52 2.50 5.47 9.96
N GLU A 53 3.41 5.24 10.91
CA GLU A 53 4.56 4.36 10.70
C GLU A 53 4.13 2.90 10.47
N GLU A 54 3.20 2.41 11.28
CA GLU A 54 2.64 1.06 11.12
C GLU A 54 1.89 0.91 9.79
N LYS A 55 1.11 1.92 9.40
CA LYS A 55 0.43 1.94 8.10
C LYS A 55 1.41 1.88 6.93
N ARG A 56 2.48 2.70 6.99
CA ARG A 56 3.54 2.69 5.97
C ARG A 56 4.22 1.33 5.88
N LYS A 57 4.54 0.73 7.03
CA LYS A 57 5.17 -0.60 7.09
C LYS A 57 4.28 -1.67 6.46
N CYS A 58 2.97 -1.64 6.71
CA CYS A 58 2.02 -2.57 6.11
C CYS A 58 2.01 -2.49 4.58
N VAL A 59 1.99 -1.28 3.99
CA VAL A 59 2.07 -1.12 2.52
C VAL A 59 3.39 -1.66 1.96
N GLN A 60 4.50 -1.41 2.65
CA GLN A 60 5.80 -1.97 2.24
C GLN A 60 5.79 -3.50 2.25
N GLN A 61 5.20 -4.11 3.28
CA GLN A 61 5.05 -5.56 3.37
C GLN A 61 4.17 -6.13 2.24
N GLN A 62 3.11 -5.41 1.84
CA GLN A 62 2.29 -5.81 0.69
C GLN A 62 3.07 -5.72 -0.63
N ILE A 63 3.91 -4.68 -0.80
CA ILE A 63 4.81 -4.55 -1.95
C ILE A 63 5.85 -5.68 -1.96
N ASP A 64 6.44 -6.00 -0.82
CA ASP A 64 7.37 -7.13 -0.68
C ASP A 64 6.69 -8.46 -1.04
N TRP A 65 5.48 -8.69 -0.53
CA TRP A 65 4.68 -9.87 -0.83
C TRP A 65 4.37 -10.00 -2.33
N ALA A 66 4.04 -8.89 -2.99
CA ALA A 66 3.81 -8.83 -4.43
C ALA A 66 5.10 -9.14 -5.20
N TYR A 67 6.23 -8.58 -4.77
CA TYR A 67 7.54 -8.82 -5.39
C TYR A 67 7.95 -10.30 -5.35
N GLU A 68 7.80 -10.96 -4.19
CA GLU A 68 8.09 -12.39 -4.03
C GLU A 68 7.27 -13.30 -4.96
N ARG A 69 6.12 -12.82 -5.45
CA ARG A 69 5.18 -13.56 -6.30
C ARG A 69 5.19 -13.11 -7.76
N GLY A 70 6.09 -12.21 -8.13
CA GLY A 70 6.17 -11.67 -9.50
C GLY A 70 5.02 -10.71 -9.86
N LEU A 71 4.33 -10.15 -8.87
CA LEU A 71 3.23 -9.18 -9.03
C LEU A 71 3.69 -7.73 -8.83
N LEU A 72 5.00 -7.48 -8.86
CA LEU A 72 5.54 -6.13 -8.67
C LEU A 72 5.02 -5.16 -9.73
N ASP A 73 4.94 -5.57 -11.00
CA ASP A 73 4.47 -4.70 -12.08
C ASP A 73 3.02 -4.26 -11.88
N PHE A 74 2.16 -5.16 -11.38
CA PHE A 74 0.79 -4.82 -11.00
C PHE A 74 0.76 -3.82 -9.82
N ALA A 75 1.57 -4.05 -8.78
CA ALA A 75 1.65 -3.14 -7.64
C ALA A 75 2.13 -1.74 -8.06
N ILE A 76 3.10 -1.68 -8.97
CA ILE A 76 3.58 -0.45 -9.59
C ILE A 76 2.44 0.26 -10.30
N GLU A 77 1.75 -0.42 -11.21
CA GLU A 77 0.67 0.17 -12.00
C GLU A 77 -0.45 0.70 -11.09
N TYR A 78 -0.90 -0.12 -10.14
CA TYR A 78 -2.00 0.23 -9.26
C TYR A 78 -1.68 1.45 -8.39
N LEU A 79 -0.54 1.43 -7.68
CA LEU A 79 -0.19 2.48 -6.72
C LEU A 79 0.17 3.79 -7.43
N THR A 80 0.80 3.75 -8.60
CA THR A 80 1.12 4.97 -9.35
C THR A 80 -0.09 5.66 -9.97
N GLN A 81 -1.17 4.92 -10.24
CA GLN A 81 -2.43 5.48 -10.77
C GLN A 81 -3.29 6.15 -9.70
N LEU A 82 -3.01 5.94 -8.41
CA LEU A 82 -3.78 6.56 -7.32
C LEU A 82 -3.57 8.08 -7.29
N LYS A 83 -4.68 8.82 -7.29
CA LYS A 83 -4.71 10.28 -7.19
C LYS A 83 -4.27 10.74 -5.80
N PRO A 84 -3.75 11.97 -5.64
CA PRO A 84 -3.33 12.49 -4.34
C PRO A 84 -4.39 12.38 -3.22
N ASN A 85 -5.67 12.60 -3.55
CA ASN A 85 -6.78 12.47 -2.58
C ASN A 85 -7.17 11.03 -2.23
N GLN A 86 -6.59 10.05 -2.91
CA GLN A 86 -6.72 8.62 -2.62
C GLN A 86 -5.56 8.11 -1.75
N TRP A 87 -4.65 8.99 -1.34
CA TRP A 87 -3.60 8.68 -0.37
C TRP A 87 -3.92 9.30 0.97
N HIS A 88 -3.64 8.55 2.03
CA HIS A 88 -3.48 9.12 3.35
C HIS A 88 -2.08 9.70 3.46
N THR A 89 -2.02 10.99 3.76
CA THR A 89 -0.78 11.71 3.98
C THR A 89 -0.61 11.97 5.46
N GLY A 90 0.59 11.76 5.99
CA GLY A 90 0.88 12.02 7.39
C GLY A 90 0.75 13.51 7.69
N TYR A 91 0.22 13.83 8.86
CA TYR A 91 0.19 15.21 9.34
C TYR A 91 1.62 15.67 9.65
N ARG A 92 2.11 16.68 8.92
CA ARG A 92 3.17 17.54 9.47
C ARG A 92 2.56 18.33 10.62
N LYS A 93 3.03 18.08 11.84
CA LYS A 93 2.92 19.07 12.92
C LYS A 93 3.77 20.29 12.56
#